data_AF-A0AAQ1G6Y3-F1
#
_entry.id   AF-A0AAQ1G6Y3-F1
#
_cell.length_a   1.000
_cell.length_b   1.000
_cell.length_c   1.000
_cell.angle_alpha   90.00
_cell.angle_beta   90.00
_cell.angle_gamma   90.00
#
_symmetry.space_group_name_H-M   'P 1'
#
loop_
_entity.id
_entity.type
_entity.pdbx_description
1 polymer ?
#
loop_
_entity_poly.entity_id
_entity_poly.type
_entity_poly.pdbx_seq_one_letter_code
_entity_poly.pdbx_strand_id
1 'polypeptide(L)'
;MKRIQTGFGLIELMIALVLGLIASGVAMQLLLVNNQTFAHQRIVSSLEENGQLLLRYMMSDIRQAGRGTSTDGTIAPVIMDTALPVHSTDGASGANDELVIRYFGVRDCQGTGNGTEQDITNHYFVSDQGVLSCKGSLTAGTAAAELMEGVESFQVQYGIDTDRNGEPNVTQYVNAGGQGSNPIVAIRFAILLASDGNAQVDAAASAFYLADQVISVAADARLRKVFGSTVMIRNYDWDGV
;
A
#
# COMPACT_ATOMS: atom_id res chain seq x y z
N MET A 1 45.74 -18.57 -65.30
CA MET A 1 45.02 -17.29 -65.10
C MET A 1 45.43 -16.72 -63.75
N LYS A 2 46.29 -15.68 -63.70
CA LYS A 2 46.71 -15.03 -62.45
C LYS A 2 45.63 -14.04 -62.04
N ARG A 3 44.95 -14.28 -60.92
CA ARG A 3 44.05 -13.30 -60.30
C ARG A 3 44.89 -12.10 -59.84
N ILE A 4 44.54 -10.91 -60.32
CA ILE A 4 45.12 -9.65 -59.86
C ILE A 4 44.55 -9.41 -58.46
N GLN A 5 45.39 -9.42 -57.42
CA GLN A 5 45.02 -8.90 -56.11
C GLN A 5 45.08 -7.37 -56.18
N THR A 6 43.92 -6.73 -56.18
CA THR A 6 43.80 -5.30 -55.93
C THR A 6 44.00 -5.06 -54.43
N GLY A 7 45.10 -4.39 -54.05
CA GLY A 7 45.34 -4.00 -52.66
C GLY A 7 44.28 -2.99 -52.18
N PHE A 8 43.88 -3.09 -50.91
CA PHE A 8 42.92 -2.18 -50.30
C PHE A 8 43.46 -0.75 -50.23
N GLY A 9 42.63 0.22 -50.59
CA GLY A 9 42.95 1.63 -50.42
C GLY A 9 42.87 2.04 -48.95
N LEU A 10 43.76 2.94 -48.52
CA LEU A 10 43.77 3.48 -47.15
C LEU A 10 42.40 4.08 -46.76
N ILE A 11 41.71 4.68 -47.74
CA ILE A 11 40.36 5.24 -47.57
C ILE A 11 39.28 4.17 -47.32
N GLU A 12 39.41 3.00 -47.93
CA GLU A 12 38.45 1.90 -47.81
C GLU A 12 38.53 1.27 -46.41
N LEU A 13 39.75 1.18 -45.87
CA LEU A 13 40.00 0.76 -44.49
C LEU A 13 39.48 1.79 -43.47
N MET A 14 39.63 3.09 -43.74
CA MET A 14 39.05 4.14 -42.91
C MET A 14 37.51 4.09 -42.91
N ILE A 15 36.88 3.89 -44.07
CA ILE A 15 35.43 3.76 -44.20
C ILE A 15 34.95 2.51 -43.44
N ALA A 16 35.62 1.36 -43.61
CA ALA A 16 35.27 0.13 -42.93
C ALA A 16 35.33 0.26 -41.40
N LEU A 17 36.35 0.95 -40.88
CA LEU A 17 36.51 1.19 -39.44
C LEU A 17 35.41 2.12 -38.91
N VAL A 18 35.10 3.20 -39.63
CA VAL A 18 34.02 4.13 -39.25
C VAL A 18 32.67 3.41 -39.22
N LEU A 19 32.35 2.61 -40.24
CA LEU A 19 31.10 1.85 -40.28
C LEU A 19 31.04 0.78 -39.18
N GLY A 20 32.15 0.10 -38.90
CA GLY A 20 32.24 -0.86 -37.80
C GLY A 20 32.02 -0.21 -36.43
N LEU A 21 32.54 0.98 -36.22
CA LEU A 21 32.36 1.76 -34.98
C LEU A 21 30.93 2.26 -34.82
N ILE A 22 30.27 2.69 -35.90
CA ILE A 22 28.86 3.08 -35.87
C ILE A 22 27.99 1.87 -35.54
N ALA A 23 28.22 0.74 -36.21
CA ALA A 23 27.43 -0.48 -35.99
C ALA A 23 27.56 -1.02 -34.56
N SER A 24 28.78 -1.05 -34.02
CA SER A 24 29.01 -1.48 -32.63
C SER A 24 28.44 -0.49 -31.61
N GLY A 25 28.55 0.82 -31.87
CA GLY A 25 27.93 1.86 -31.04
C GLY A 25 26.42 1.71 -30.93
N VAL A 26 25.73 1.48 -32.06
CA VAL A 26 24.28 1.23 -32.09
C VAL A 26 23.93 -0.05 -31.32
N ALA A 27 24.66 -1.14 -31.54
CA ALA A 27 24.41 -2.39 -30.83
C ALA A 27 24.58 -2.26 -29.31
N MET A 28 25.60 -1.52 -28.87
CA MET A 28 25.82 -1.24 -27.45
C MET A 28 24.69 -0.40 -26.84
N GLN A 29 24.25 0.65 -27.55
CA GLN A 29 23.16 1.50 -27.07
C GLN A 29 21.83 0.74 -26.96
N LEU A 30 21.52 -0.12 -27.93
CA LEU A 30 20.34 -0.99 -27.86
C LEU A 30 20.40 -1.92 -26.66
N LEU A 31 21.55 -2.53 -26.37
CA LEU A 31 21.72 -3.39 -25.20
C LEU A 31 21.50 -2.62 -23.89
N LEU A 32 22.02 -1.40 -23.77
CA LEU A 32 21.85 -0.55 -22.59
C LEU A 32 20.37 -0.18 -22.38
N VAL A 33 19.68 0.28 -23.43
CA VAL A 33 18.26 0.65 -23.36
C VAL A 33 17.41 -0.56 -23.01
N ASN A 34 17.72 -1.74 -23.56
CA ASN A 34 16.98 -2.97 -23.28
C ASN A 34 17.11 -3.36 -21.79
N ASN A 35 18.33 -3.34 -21.25
CA ASN A 35 18.57 -3.65 -19.84
C ASN A 35 17.90 -2.64 -18.90
N GLN A 36 17.95 -1.35 -19.22
CA GLN A 36 17.24 -0.31 -18.46
C GLN A 36 15.73 -0.53 -18.48
N THR A 37 15.17 -0.85 -19.65
CA THR A 37 13.73 -1.11 -19.81
C THR A 37 13.29 -2.32 -18.99
N PHE A 38 14.06 -3.42 -19.00
CA PHE A 38 13.77 -4.60 -18.19
C PHE A 38 13.81 -4.33 -16.68
N ALA A 39 14.79 -3.53 -16.22
CA ALA A 39 14.88 -3.14 -14.81
C ALA A 39 13.65 -2.32 -14.39
N HIS A 40 13.24 -1.35 -15.20
CA HIS A 40 12.03 -0.55 -14.98
C HIS A 40 10.76 -1.41 -14.94
N GLN A 41 10.60 -2.31 -15.91
CA GLN A 41 9.45 -3.21 -15.97
C GLN A 41 9.36 -4.12 -14.73
N ARG A 42 10.48 -4.61 -14.23
CA ARG A 42 10.52 -5.41 -13.00
C ARG A 42 10.03 -4.62 -11.79
N ILE A 43 10.53 -3.40 -11.61
CA ILE A 43 10.15 -2.55 -10.47
C ILE A 43 8.66 -2.20 -10.50
N VAL A 44 8.14 -1.81 -11.66
CA VAL A 44 6.71 -1.50 -11.80
C VAL A 44 5.88 -2.75 -11.54
N SER A 45 6.27 -3.89 -12.10
CA SER A 45 5.54 -5.15 -11.90
C SER A 45 5.49 -5.57 -10.43
N SER A 46 6.63 -5.53 -9.72
CA SER A 46 6.66 -5.91 -8.30
C SER A 46 5.86 -4.94 -7.45
N LEU A 47 5.92 -3.64 -7.75
CA LEU A 47 5.18 -2.61 -7.01
C LEU A 47 3.66 -2.78 -7.19
N GLU A 48 3.20 -3.12 -8.40
CA GLU A 48 1.79 -3.43 -8.66
C GLU A 48 1.33 -4.73 -7.97
N GLU A 49 2.12 -5.80 -8.08
CA GLU A 49 1.79 -7.09 -7.47
C GLU A 49 1.67 -6.96 -5.95
N ASN A 50 2.67 -6.35 -5.33
CA ASN A 50 2.72 -6.10 -3.89
C ASN A 50 1.57 -5.21 -3.42
N GLY A 51 1.33 -4.09 -4.10
CA GLY A 51 0.22 -3.19 -3.77
C GLY A 51 -1.14 -3.87 -3.89
N GLN A 52 -1.39 -4.64 -4.95
CA GLN A 52 -2.65 -5.37 -5.14
C GLN A 52 -2.84 -6.49 -4.11
N LEU A 53 -1.78 -7.21 -3.75
CA LEU A 53 -1.83 -8.23 -2.71
C LEU A 53 -2.20 -7.61 -1.36
N LEU A 54 -1.54 -6.51 -0.99
CA LEU A 54 -1.80 -5.78 0.24
C LEU A 54 -3.24 -5.27 0.30
N LEU A 55 -3.73 -4.65 -0.78
CA LEU A 55 -5.12 -4.19 -0.88
C LEU A 55 -6.11 -5.34 -0.66
N ARG A 56 -5.89 -6.48 -1.30
CA ARG A 56 -6.78 -7.65 -1.15
C ARG A 56 -6.80 -8.16 0.29
N TYR A 57 -5.64 -8.25 0.92
CA TYR A 57 -5.51 -8.67 2.30
C TYR A 57 -6.26 -7.72 3.25
N MET A 58 -5.95 -6.43 3.20
CA MET A 58 -6.59 -5.43 4.07
C MET A 58 -8.11 -5.33 3.83
N MET A 59 -8.54 -5.32 2.57
CA MET A 59 -9.98 -5.31 2.27
C MET A 59 -10.67 -6.56 2.80
N SER A 60 -10.04 -7.73 2.69
CA SER A 60 -10.62 -8.97 3.22
C SER A 60 -10.76 -8.92 4.74
N ASP A 61 -9.78 -8.35 5.45
CA ASP A 61 -9.86 -8.24 6.91
C ASP A 61 -10.85 -7.17 7.37
N ILE A 62 -10.81 -5.98 6.77
CA ILE A 62 -11.73 -4.87 7.07
C ILE A 62 -13.19 -5.29 6.86
N ARG A 63 -13.48 -6.15 5.88
CA ARG A 63 -14.85 -6.68 5.66
C ARG A 63 -15.37 -7.53 6.82
N GLN A 64 -14.51 -8.03 7.68
CA GLN A 64 -14.89 -8.78 8.88
C GLN A 64 -15.23 -7.88 10.06
N ALA A 65 -14.78 -6.62 10.03
CA ALA A 65 -14.96 -5.66 11.10
C ALA A 65 -16.43 -5.60 11.56
N GLY A 66 -16.61 -5.58 12.88
CA GLY A 66 -17.88 -5.51 13.58
C GLY A 66 -18.69 -6.80 13.60
N ARG A 67 -18.18 -7.90 13.01
CA ARG A 67 -18.84 -9.21 13.11
C ARG A 67 -18.88 -9.62 14.57
N GLY A 68 -20.08 -9.74 15.12
CA GLY A 68 -20.29 -10.25 16.47
C GLY A 68 -20.81 -11.69 16.50
N THR A 69 -21.37 -12.08 17.63
CA THR A 69 -21.88 -13.44 17.89
C THR A 69 -23.35 -13.39 18.30
N SER A 70 -24.01 -14.55 18.41
CA SER A 70 -25.38 -14.62 18.92
C SER A 70 -25.50 -14.26 20.41
N THR A 71 -24.40 -14.30 21.17
CA THR A 71 -24.35 -13.97 22.60
C THR A 71 -23.98 -12.52 22.85
N ASP A 72 -23.01 -11.99 22.11
CA ASP A 72 -22.48 -10.63 22.30
C ASP A 72 -23.19 -9.60 21.41
N GLY A 73 -24.00 -10.05 20.44
CA GLY A 73 -24.73 -9.19 19.52
C GLY A 73 -23.78 -8.46 18.57
N THR A 74 -24.14 -7.24 18.20
CA THR A 74 -23.31 -6.37 17.36
C THR A 74 -22.20 -5.72 18.17
N ILE A 75 -20.99 -5.66 17.62
CA ILE A 75 -19.86 -4.95 18.22
C ILE A 75 -19.40 -3.81 17.33
N ALA A 76 -18.77 -2.81 17.94
CA ALA A 76 -18.19 -1.68 17.19
C ALA A 76 -17.10 -2.20 16.24
N PRO A 77 -17.16 -1.88 14.93
CA PRO A 77 -16.22 -2.42 13.95
C PRO A 77 -14.82 -1.83 14.07
N VAL A 78 -14.71 -0.60 14.59
CA VAL A 78 -13.46 0.13 14.77
C VAL A 78 -13.36 0.56 16.22
N ILE A 79 -12.18 0.38 16.81
CA ILE A 79 -11.91 0.88 18.15
C ILE A 79 -11.43 2.33 18.04
N MET A 80 -12.21 3.25 18.61
CA MET A 80 -11.93 4.69 18.65
C MET A 80 -11.77 5.24 20.06
N ASP A 81 -12.00 4.40 21.08
CA ASP A 81 -11.97 4.81 22.47
C ASP A 81 -10.52 5.04 22.93
N THR A 82 -10.16 6.30 23.15
CA THR A 82 -8.83 6.71 23.59
C THR A 82 -8.50 6.25 25.02
N ALA A 83 -9.48 5.76 25.78
CA ALA A 83 -9.23 5.13 27.07
C ALA A 83 -8.64 3.71 26.93
N LEU A 84 -8.76 3.09 25.75
CA LEU A 84 -8.18 1.79 25.47
C LEU A 84 -6.73 1.92 25.00
N PRO A 85 -5.85 0.97 25.37
CA PRO A 85 -4.43 1.02 25.01
C PRO A 85 -4.18 0.89 23.51
N VAL A 86 -5.12 0.32 22.76
CA VAL A 86 -5.04 0.11 21.32
C VAL A 86 -6.34 0.66 20.72
N HIS A 87 -6.21 1.74 19.95
CA HIS A 87 -7.31 2.42 19.28
C HIS A 87 -6.80 3.04 17.98
N SER A 88 -7.71 3.33 17.05
CA SER A 88 -7.35 3.98 15.79
C SER A 88 -6.99 5.44 16.03
N THR A 89 -5.97 5.93 15.31
CA THR A 89 -5.46 7.30 15.48
C THR A 89 -5.18 7.94 14.12
N ASP A 90 -5.32 9.26 14.08
CA ASP A 90 -4.99 10.13 12.94
C ASP A 90 -3.59 10.70 13.16
N GLY A 91 -2.70 10.47 12.21
CA GLY A 91 -1.32 10.91 12.23
C GLY A 91 -1.23 12.42 11.96
N ALA A 92 -0.85 13.19 12.98
CA ALA A 92 -0.74 14.65 12.85
C ALA A 92 0.20 15.06 11.71
N SER A 93 -0.21 16.05 10.91
CA SER A 93 0.57 16.62 9.80
C SER A 93 0.97 15.63 8.70
N GLY A 94 0.09 14.67 8.39
CA GLY A 94 0.34 13.67 7.34
C GLY A 94 1.28 12.56 7.78
N ALA A 95 1.48 12.39 9.09
CA ALA A 95 2.10 11.19 9.64
C ALA A 95 1.20 9.97 9.40
N ASN A 96 1.73 8.76 9.57
CA ASN A 96 0.97 7.54 9.37
C ASN A 96 -0.18 7.42 10.39
N ASP A 97 -1.33 6.98 9.90
CA ASP A 97 -2.49 6.65 10.70
C ASP A 97 -2.38 5.23 11.26
N GLU A 98 -3.12 4.97 12.32
CA GLU A 98 -3.30 3.62 12.86
C GLU A 98 -4.75 3.18 12.73
N LEU A 99 -4.96 1.97 12.21
CA LEU A 99 -6.28 1.37 12.08
C LEU A 99 -6.42 0.19 13.03
N VAL A 100 -7.42 0.25 13.90
CA VAL A 100 -7.75 -0.82 14.84
C VAL A 100 -9.16 -1.31 14.59
N ILE A 101 -9.27 -2.51 14.03
CA ILE A 101 -10.56 -3.17 13.78
C ILE A 101 -10.80 -4.30 14.77
N ARG A 102 -12.07 -4.56 15.03
CA ARG A 102 -12.51 -5.60 15.97
C ARG A 102 -13.58 -6.48 15.35
N TYR A 103 -13.47 -7.79 15.55
CA TYR A 103 -14.46 -8.77 15.10
C TYR A 103 -14.32 -10.06 15.90
N PHE A 104 -15.38 -10.87 15.99
CA PHE A 104 -15.31 -12.23 16.53
C PHE A 104 -14.86 -13.21 15.46
N GLY A 105 -13.84 -14.01 15.73
CA GLY A 105 -13.35 -15.03 14.78
C GLY A 105 -12.38 -16.01 15.42
N VAL A 106 -11.77 -16.88 14.61
CA VAL A 106 -10.92 -17.98 15.11
C VAL A 106 -9.42 -17.69 15.02
N ARG A 107 -9.00 -16.66 14.26
CA ARG A 107 -7.60 -16.28 14.04
C ARG A 107 -7.44 -14.78 13.87
N ASP A 108 -6.39 -14.24 14.47
CA ASP A 108 -5.96 -12.85 14.29
C ASP A 108 -5.18 -12.63 12.98
N CYS A 109 -4.81 -11.38 12.69
CA CYS A 109 -4.07 -11.05 11.47
C CYS A 109 -2.68 -11.70 11.37
N GLN A 110 -2.11 -12.18 12.48
CA GLN A 110 -0.84 -12.91 12.53
C GLN A 110 -1.04 -14.42 12.35
N GLY A 111 -2.30 -14.88 12.20
CA GLY A 111 -2.68 -16.28 12.04
C GLY A 111 -2.81 -17.06 13.35
N THR A 112 -2.60 -16.41 14.49
CA THR A 112 -2.69 -17.01 15.81
C THR A 112 -4.15 -17.26 16.17
N GLY A 113 -4.44 -18.47 16.64
CA GLY A 113 -5.78 -18.87 17.03
C GLY A 113 -5.81 -20.30 17.56
N ASN A 114 -6.88 -20.64 18.29
CA ASN A 114 -7.07 -21.95 18.90
C ASN A 114 -8.26 -22.74 18.31
N GLY A 115 -8.87 -22.24 17.23
CA GLY A 115 -10.04 -22.86 16.59
C GLY A 115 -11.38 -22.52 17.24
N THR A 116 -11.38 -21.79 18.36
CA THR A 116 -12.59 -21.27 19.00
C THR A 116 -12.79 -19.81 18.62
N GLU A 117 -14.04 -19.41 18.42
CA GLU A 117 -14.40 -18.02 18.16
C GLU A 117 -14.13 -17.14 19.39
N GLN A 118 -13.40 -16.05 19.18
CA GLN A 118 -12.98 -15.11 20.19
C GLN A 118 -13.04 -13.69 19.64
N ASP A 119 -13.11 -12.74 20.55
CA ASP A 119 -12.98 -11.33 20.24
C ASP A 119 -11.54 -11.00 19.79
N ILE A 120 -11.40 -10.69 18.51
CA ILE A 120 -10.14 -10.37 17.86
C ILE A 120 -10.07 -8.89 17.63
N THR A 121 -8.95 -8.30 18.03
CA THR A 121 -8.57 -6.93 17.69
C THR A 121 -7.31 -6.99 16.84
N ASN A 122 -7.38 -6.46 15.61
CA ASN A 122 -6.24 -6.32 14.71
C ASN A 122 -5.86 -4.84 14.63
N HIS A 123 -4.58 -4.56 14.89
CA HIS A 123 -4.00 -3.22 14.87
C HIS A 123 -3.00 -3.12 13.73
N TYR A 124 -3.30 -2.25 12.78
CA TYR A 124 -2.49 -1.94 11.61
C TYR A 124 -1.78 -0.60 11.80
N PHE A 125 -0.46 -0.61 11.66
CA PHE A 125 0.38 0.57 11.81
C PHE A 125 1.63 0.46 10.94
N VAL A 126 2.23 1.59 10.59
CA VAL A 126 3.51 1.64 9.86
C VAL A 126 4.63 1.90 10.85
N SER A 127 5.65 1.05 10.84
CA SER A 127 6.83 1.22 11.70
C SER A 127 7.70 2.40 11.24
N ASP A 128 8.63 2.83 12.08
CA ASP A 128 9.63 3.86 11.73
C ASP A 128 10.51 3.49 10.53
N GLN A 129 10.54 2.20 10.16
CA GLN A 129 11.27 1.71 8.99
C GLN A 129 10.42 1.72 7.70
N GLY A 130 9.19 2.23 7.74
CA GLY A 130 8.28 2.22 6.60
C GLY A 130 7.73 0.82 6.30
N VAL A 131 7.53 0.00 7.33
CA VAL A 131 6.95 -1.34 7.20
C VAL A 131 5.55 -1.33 7.78
N LEU A 132 4.54 -1.51 6.93
CA LEU A 132 3.17 -1.74 7.38
C LEU A 132 3.08 -3.11 8.05
N SER A 133 2.70 -3.09 9.31
CA SER A 133 2.63 -4.26 10.18
C SER A 133 1.21 -4.46 10.71
N CYS A 134 0.91 -5.69 11.12
CA CYS A 134 -0.28 -5.99 11.90
C CYS A 134 0.03 -6.68 13.22
N LYS A 135 -0.59 -6.19 14.28
CA LYS A 135 -0.57 -6.80 15.61
C LYS A 135 -1.96 -7.32 15.96
N GLY A 136 -2.07 -8.62 16.20
CA GLY A 136 -3.31 -9.26 16.61
C GLY A 136 -3.40 -9.45 18.13
N SER A 137 -4.60 -9.36 18.68
CA SER A 137 -4.85 -9.51 20.13
C SER A 137 -4.57 -10.92 20.66
N LEU A 138 -4.64 -11.95 19.81
CA LEU A 138 -4.42 -13.34 20.22
C LEU A 138 -2.92 -13.71 20.28
N THR A 139 -2.07 -12.91 19.66
CA THR A 139 -0.62 -13.13 19.61
C THR A 139 0.08 -12.47 20.79
N ALA A 140 0.61 -13.27 21.71
CA ALA A 140 1.34 -12.78 22.88
C ALA A 140 2.62 -11.97 22.51
N GLY A 141 3.02 -11.06 23.40
CA GLY A 141 4.21 -10.22 23.23
C GLY A 141 4.00 -9.02 22.31
N THR A 142 5.08 -8.32 21.98
CA THR A 142 5.07 -7.06 21.22
C THR A 142 5.36 -7.21 19.73
N ALA A 143 5.69 -8.43 19.27
CA ALA A 143 6.01 -8.67 17.87
C ALA A 143 4.76 -8.54 16.99
N ALA A 144 4.87 -7.75 15.91
CA ALA A 144 3.87 -7.61 14.86
C ALA A 144 4.29 -8.41 13.62
N ALA A 145 3.32 -8.83 12.81
CA ALA A 145 3.58 -9.44 11.51
C ALA A 145 3.79 -8.34 10.47
N GLU A 146 4.89 -8.41 9.74
CA GLU A 146 5.19 -7.50 8.64
C GLU A 146 4.35 -7.88 7.42
N LEU A 147 3.59 -6.93 6.90
CA LEU A 147 2.72 -7.14 5.73
C LEU A 147 3.38 -6.60 4.47
N MET A 148 3.97 -5.41 4.57
CA MET A 148 4.56 -4.74 3.43
C MET A 148 5.64 -3.74 3.82
N GLU A 149 6.80 -3.86 3.20
CA GLU A 149 7.88 -2.87 3.30
C GLU A 149 7.72 -1.75 2.26
N GLY A 150 8.41 -0.62 2.48
CA GLY A 150 8.43 0.50 1.55
C GLY A 150 7.16 1.37 1.57
N VAL A 151 6.38 1.27 2.65
CA VAL A 151 5.23 2.15 2.89
C VAL A 151 5.73 3.48 3.45
N GLU A 152 5.54 4.54 2.67
CA GLU A 152 5.95 5.90 3.07
C GLU A 152 4.83 6.70 3.72
N SER A 153 3.58 6.37 3.41
CA SER A 153 2.41 6.97 4.05
C SER A 153 1.25 5.98 4.07
N PHE A 154 0.57 5.87 5.20
CA PHE A 154 -0.68 5.12 5.38
C PHE A 154 -1.71 6.05 6.00
N GLN A 155 -2.84 6.23 5.34
CA GLN A 155 -3.90 7.18 5.70
C GLN A 155 -5.26 6.48 5.70
N VAL A 156 -6.12 6.81 6.66
CA VAL A 156 -7.39 6.14 6.91
C VAL A 156 -8.48 7.14 7.29
N GLN A 157 -9.60 7.05 6.57
CA GLN A 157 -10.82 7.80 6.83
C GLN A 157 -11.99 6.87 7.12
N TYR A 158 -12.89 7.34 7.96
CA TYR A 158 -14.07 6.64 8.41
C TYR A 158 -15.30 7.31 7.80
N GLY A 159 -16.05 6.55 7.02
CA GLY A 159 -17.35 6.96 6.51
C GLY A 159 -18.38 6.79 7.60
N ILE A 160 -18.97 7.91 8.03
CA ILE A 160 -19.99 7.95 9.08
C ILE A 160 -21.37 8.22 8.50
N ASP A 161 -22.38 7.68 9.17
CA ASP A 161 -23.78 8.05 8.93
C ASP A 161 -24.23 9.07 10.00
N THR A 162 -24.48 10.29 9.55
CA THR A 162 -24.90 11.40 10.42
C THR A 162 -26.40 11.66 10.38
N ASP A 163 -27.11 11.14 9.37
CA ASP A 163 -28.53 11.40 9.18
C ASP A 163 -29.43 10.31 9.77
N ARG A 164 -28.86 9.11 9.99
CA ARG A 164 -29.48 7.98 10.69
C ARG A 164 -30.89 7.67 10.20
N ASN A 165 -31.02 7.60 8.88
CA ASN A 165 -32.30 7.44 8.21
C ASN A 165 -32.74 5.97 8.05
N GLY A 166 -32.02 5.02 8.65
CA GLY A 166 -32.27 3.58 8.55
C GLY A 166 -31.66 2.93 7.30
N GLU A 167 -30.95 3.69 6.45
CA GLU A 167 -30.20 3.18 5.31
C GLU A 167 -28.70 3.51 5.47
N PRO A 168 -27.81 2.51 5.50
CA PRO A 168 -26.38 2.69 5.76
C PRO A 168 -25.66 3.40 4.61
N ASN A 169 -25.66 4.72 4.65
CA ASN A 169 -24.99 5.56 3.67
C ASN A 169 -23.87 6.36 4.32
N VAL A 170 -22.77 6.51 3.59
CA VAL A 170 -21.72 7.44 4.01
C VAL A 170 -22.19 8.86 3.74
N THR A 171 -22.52 9.59 4.79
CA THR A 171 -22.86 11.01 4.72
C THR A 171 -21.61 11.89 4.73
N GLN A 172 -20.58 11.47 5.48
CA GLN A 172 -19.34 12.22 5.65
C GLN A 172 -18.16 11.26 5.87
N TYR A 173 -16.98 11.64 5.36
CA TYR A 173 -15.71 11.02 5.75
C TYR A 173 -15.01 11.90 6.79
N VAL A 174 -14.51 11.27 7.85
CA VAL A 174 -13.76 11.91 8.94
C VAL A 174 -12.52 11.09 9.27
N ASN A 175 -11.50 11.73 9.83
CA ASN A 175 -10.34 11.02 10.37
C ASN A 175 -10.67 10.45 11.75
N ALA A 176 -9.78 9.62 12.29
CA ALA A 176 -9.95 9.05 13.63
C ALA A 176 -10.13 10.15 14.69
N GLY A 177 -11.13 9.99 15.56
CA GLY A 177 -11.52 10.99 16.56
C GLY A 177 -12.59 11.98 16.08
N GLY A 178 -12.80 12.13 14.77
CA GLY A 178 -13.82 13.02 14.19
C GLY A 178 -15.23 12.43 14.12
N GLN A 179 -15.40 11.13 14.36
CA GLN A 179 -16.69 10.43 14.19
C GLN A 179 -17.75 10.79 15.23
N GLY A 180 -17.35 11.23 16.42
CA GLY A 180 -18.26 11.47 17.54
C GLY A 180 -19.06 10.22 17.90
N SER A 181 -20.38 10.36 18.03
CA SER A 181 -21.31 9.27 18.34
C SER A 181 -21.94 8.62 17.10
N ASN A 182 -21.44 8.92 15.90
CA ASN A 182 -22.03 8.43 14.66
C ASN A 182 -21.52 7.03 14.31
N PRO A 183 -22.38 6.14 13.82
CA PRO A 183 -21.98 4.81 13.37
C PRO A 183 -21.00 4.92 12.20
N ILE A 184 -19.98 4.06 12.21
CA ILE A 184 -19.01 3.94 11.12
C ILE A 184 -19.53 2.86 10.17
N VAL A 185 -19.87 3.27 8.95
CA VAL A 185 -20.45 2.40 7.92
C VAL A 185 -19.47 2.09 6.77
N ALA A 186 -18.34 2.81 6.70
CA ALA A 186 -17.28 2.52 5.74
C ALA A 186 -15.89 2.86 6.29
N ILE A 187 -14.86 2.19 5.78
CA ILE A 187 -13.45 2.54 5.98
C ILE A 187 -12.83 2.78 4.62
N ARG A 188 -12.26 3.97 4.41
CA ARG A 188 -11.45 4.32 3.25
C ARG A 188 -10.01 4.38 3.69
N PHE A 189 -9.11 3.72 2.96
CA PHE A 189 -7.69 3.79 3.26
C PHE A 189 -6.87 4.01 2.00
N ALA A 190 -5.72 4.65 2.16
CA ALA A 190 -4.74 4.93 1.11
C ALA A 190 -3.32 4.68 1.62
N ILE A 191 -2.46 4.14 0.76
CA ILE A 191 -1.10 3.74 1.05
C ILE A 191 -0.22 4.25 -0.08
N LEU A 192 0.83 5.00 0.28
CA LEU A 192 1.89 5.38 -0.64
C LEU A 192 3.00 4.35 -0.56
N LEU A 193 3.12 3.53 -1.60
CA LEU A 193 4.15 2.50 -1.70
C LEU A 193 5.28 3.00 -2.58
N ALA A 194 6.52 2.85 -2.12
CA ALA A 194 7.73 3.16 -2.86
C ALA A 194 8.46 1.87 -3.27
N SER A 195 9.13 1.90 -4.43
CA SER A 195 9.92 0.77 -4.92
C SER A 195 11.10 0.44 -4.00
N ASP A 196 11.44 -0.83 -3.86
CA ASP A 196 12.58 -1.33 -3.06
C ASP A 196 13.97 -0.82 -3.56
N GLY A 197 14.02 -0.17 -4.72
CA GLY A 197 15.23 0.47 -5.22
C GLY A 197 14.95 1.62 -6.16
N ASN A 198 16.03 2.23 -6.64
CA ASN A 198 15.96 3.32 -7.61
C ASN A 198 15.57 2.77 -8.98
N ALA A 199 14.50 3.32 -9.55
CA ALA A 199 14.31 3.30 -10.98
C ALA A 199 15.41 4.17 -11.59
N GLN A 200 15.96 3.77 -12.74
CA GLN A 200 16.95 4.57 -13.48
C GLN A 200 16.24 5.80 -14.11
N VAL A 201 15.74 6.69 -13.26
CA VAL A 201 15.05 7.96 -13.53
C VAL A 201 15.77 9.08 -12.80
N ASP A 202 15.61 10.31 -13.29
CA ASP A 202 16.13 11.48 -12.59
C ASP A 202 15.44 11.67 -11.25
N ALA A 203 16.21 12.09 -10.25
CA ALA A 203 15.68 12.35 -8.93
C ALA A 203 14.71 13.53 -8.97
N ALA A 204 13.47 13.32 -8.53
CA ALA A 204 12.42 14.33 -8.61
C ALA A 204 11.58 14.40 -7.34
N ALA A 205 11.41 15.60 -6.80
CA ALA A 205 10.46 15.81 -5.70
C ALA A 205 9.04 15.65 -6.24
N SER A 206 8.18 15.01 -5.46
CA SER A 206 6.81 14.69 -5.87
C SER A 206 5.83 14.93 -4.73
N ALA A 207 4.57 15.17 -5.05
CA ALA A 207 3.48 15.28 -4.08
C ALA A 207 2.36 14.31 -4.46
N PHE A 208 1.83 13.60 -3.47
CA PHE A 208 0.78 12.60 -3.63
C PHE A 208 -0.42 12.95 -2.75
N TYR A 209 -1.62 12.79 -3.30
CA TYR A 209 -2.87 12.99 -2.57
C TYR A 209 -3.32 11.66 -1.98
N LEU A 210 -3.38 11.58 -0.66
CA LEU A 210 -3.85 10.41 0.07
C LEU A 210 -4.98 10.85 1.00
N ALA A 211 -6.20 10.41 0.70
CA ALA A 211 -7.39 10.84 1.43
C ALA A 211 -7.51 12.38 1.47
N ASP A 212 -7.47 13.00 2.66
CA ASP A 212 -7.45 14.44 2.89
C ASP A 212 -6.04 15.05 2.99
N GLN A 213 -4.98 14.24 2.94
CA GLN A 213 -3.60 14.67 3.10
C GLN A 213 -2.84 14.81 1.77
N VAL A 214 -1.89 15.74 1.76
CA VAL A 214 -0.91 15.90 0.67
C VAL A 214 0.47 15.50 1.19
N ILE A 215 0.94 14.34 0.74
CA ILE A 215 2.22 13.78 1.14
C ILE A 215 3.29 14.26 0.16
N SER A 216 4.21 15.09 0.66
CA SER A 216 5.34 15.61 -0.12
C SER A 216 6.58 14.77 0.13
N VAL A 217 7.16 14.23 -0.95
CA VAL A 217 8.38 13.42 -0.90
C VAL A 217 9.55 14.19 -1.50
N ALA A 218 10.71 14.07 -0.85
CA ALA A 218 11.95 14.68 -1.33
C ALA A 218 12.40 14.07 -2.66
N ALA A 219 13.29 14.76 -3.37
CA ALA A 219 13.77 14.30 -4.67
C ALA A 219 14.62 13.03 -4.54
N ASP A 220 14.13 11.94 -5.10
CA ASP A 220 14.86 10.69 -5.26
C ASP A 220 14.46 9.97 -6.56
N ALA A 221 15.12 8.86 -6.84
CA ALA A 221 14.89 8.04 -8.03
C ALA A 221 13.97 6.83 -7.77
N ARG A 222 13.16 6.84 -6.71
CA ARG A 222 12.24 5.74 -6.40
C ARG A 222 10.90 5.96 -7.10
N LEU A 223 10.33 4.89 -7.64
CA LEU A 223 8.97 4.91 -8.16
C LEU A 223 8.00 4.78 -7.00
N ARG A 224 6.92 5.53 -7.06
CA ARG A 224 5.86 5.54 -6.05
C ARG A 224 4.52 5.37 -6.70
N LYS A 225 3.62 4.70 -5.99
CA LYS A 225 2.22 4.61 -6.39
C LYS A 225 1.32 4.63 -5.17
N VAL A 226 0.20 5.33 -5.32
CA VAL A 226 -0.87 5.32 -4.32
C VAL A 226 -1.77 4.13 -4.59
N PHE A 227 -1.96 3.30 -3.57
CA PHE A 227 -2.94 2.22 -3.53
C PHE A 227 -3.98 2.56 -2.48
N GLY A 228 -5.26 2.42 -2.80
CA GLY A 228 -6.31 2.68 -1.84
C GLY A 228 -7.63 2.05 -2.24
N SER A 229 -8.50 1.88 -1.25
CA SER A 229 -9.84 1.36 -1.47
C SER A 229 -10.80 1.88 -0.40
N THR A 230 -12.09 1.73 -0.66
CA THR A 230 -13.16 2.00 0.31
C THR A 230 -13.93 0.71 0.54
N VAL A 231 -14.01 0.29 1.78
CA VAL A 231 -14.70 -0.93 2.22
C VAL A 231 -15.94 -0.52 3.02
N MET A 232 -17.12 -0.86 2.49
CA MET A 232 -18.36 -0.75 3.25
C MET A 232 -18.38 -1.84 4.33
N ILE A 233 -18.63 -1.43 5.57
CA ILE A 233 -18.80 -2.32 6.71
C ILE A 233 -20.23 -2.87 6.62
N ARG A 234 -20.41 -4.17 6.91
CA ARG A 234 -21.73 -4.81 6.91
C ARG A 234 -22.21 -5.22 8.29
N ASN A 235 -21.28 -5.29 9.24
CA ASN A 235 -21.56 -5.68 10.61
C ASN A 235 -21.39 -4.43 11.49
N TYR A 236 -22.49 -3.77 11.75
CA TYR A 236 -22.59 -2.63 12.66
C TYR A 236 -23.96 -2.72 13.34
N ASP A 237 -24.17 -1.89 14.34
CA ASP A 237 -25.46 -1.80 15.04
C ASP A 237 -26.52 -1.15 14.12
N TRP A 238 -27.48 -1.93 13.66
CA TRP A 238 -28.55 -1.47 12.76
C TRP A 238 -29.57 -0.58 13.47
N ASP A 239 -29.66 -0.64 14.81
CA ASP A 239 -30.54 0.26 15.57
C ASP A 239 -29.92 1.66 15.71
N GLY A 240 -28.63 1.81 15.36
CA GLY A 240 -27.87 3.06 15.41
C GLY A 240 -27.75 3.80 14.07
N VAL A 241 -28.26 3.22 12.98
CA VAL A 241 -28.23 3.73 11.59
C VAL A 241 -29.63 4.11 11.13
#